data_AF-G5JDG8-F1
#
_entry.id   AF-G5JDG8-F1
#
_cell.length_a   1.000
_cell.length_b   1.000
_cell.length_c   1.000
_cell.angle_alpha   90.00
_cell.angle_beta   90.00
_cell.angle_gamma   90.00
#
_symmetry.space_group_name_H-M   'P 1'
#
loop_
_entity.id
_entity.type
_entity.pdbx_description
1 polymer ?
#
loop_
_entity_poly.entity_id
_entity_poly.type
_entity_poly.pdbx_seq_one_letter_code
_entity_poly.pdbx_strand_id
1 'polypeptide(L)'
;MQKGLVDVDQSNLVIAYEPIWAIGTGDTCESTEANRIIRVIRDQLSNKNVTIQYGGSVKPNNIDEIMAQSDIDGALVGGASLDPVNFARIINYQ
;
A
#
# COMPACT_ATOMS: atom_id res chain seq x y z
N MET A 1 16.59 5.46 -1.25
CA MET A 1 15.66 6.51 -0.79
C MET A 1 16.31 7.86 -0.57
N GLN A 2 17.44 7.95 0.16
CA GLN A 2 18.03 9.23 0.59
C GLN A 2 18.25 10.27 -0.53
N LYS A 3 18.63 9.86 -1.74
CA LYS A 3 18.78 10.79 -2.89
C LYS A 3 17.45 11.21 -3.51
N GLY A 4 16.40 10.39 -3.40
CA GLY A 4 15.10 10.63 -4.01
C GLY A 4 14.13 11.44 -3.14
N LEU A 5 14.44 11.62 -1.85
CA LEU A 5 13.64 12.40 -0.89
C LEU A 5 14.36 13.67 -0.41
N VAL A 6 15.38 14.13 -1.14
CA VAL A 6 16.05 15.40 -0.83
C VAL A 6 15.01 16.52 -0.94
N ASP A 7 14.97 17.40 0.06
CA ASP A 7 14.01 18.52 0.17
C ASP A 7 12.52 18.12 0.24
N VAL A 8 12.22 16.83 0.48
CA VAL A 8 10.85 16.36 0.74
C VAL A 8 10.56 16.40 2.24
N ASP A 9 9.52 17.14 2.62
CA ASP A 9 9.00 17.14 3.99
C ASP A 9 8.29 15.81 4.29
N GLN A 10 8.96 14.95 5.06
CA GLN A 10 8.42 13.66 5.46
C GLN A 10 7.32 13.75 6.54
N SER A 11 6.99 14.95 7.06
CA SER A 11 5.81 15.15 7.88
C SER A 11 4.52 15.31 7.05
N ASN A 12 4.66 15.58 5.74
CA ASN A 12 3.57 15.71 4.78
C ASN A 12 3.85 14.85 3.54
N LEU A 13 4.00 13.54 3.76
CA LEU A 13 4.32 12.56 2.73
C LEU A 13 3.45 11.31 2.90
N VAL A 14 2.96 10.78 1.78
CA VAL A 14 2.39 9.43 1.66
C VAL A 14 3.19 8.69 0.60
N ILE A 15 3.50 7.42 0.84
CA ILE A 15 4.17 6.54 -0.12
C ILE A 15 3.21 5.44 -0.52
N ALA A 16 3.10 5.13 -1.81
CA ALA A 16 2.44 3.92 -2.28
C ALA A 16 3.48 2.93 -2.83
N TYR A 17 3.51 1.72 -2.28
CA TYR A 17 4.30 0.62 -2.83
C TYR A 17 3.49 -0.14 -3.88
N GLU A 18 3.91 -0.03 -5.14
CA GLU A 18 3.28 -0.69 -6.29
C GLU A 18 4.20 -1.81 -6.82
N PRO A 19 3.95 -3.09 -6.48
CA PRO A 19 4.64 -4.20 -7.11
C PRO A 19 4.21 -4.33 -8.58
N ILE A 20 4.93 -3.66 -9.49
CA ILE A 20 4.59 -3.56 -10.93
C ILE A 20 4.30 -4.94 -11.55
N TRP A 21 5.02 -5.98 -11.14
CA TRP A 21 4.84 -7.35 -11.61
C TRP A 21 3.50 -8.00 -11.21
N ALA A 22 2.82 -7.46 -10.19
CA ALA A 22 1.51 -7.90 -9.72
C ALA A 22 0.35 -7.03 -10.25
N ILE A 23 0.64 -6.07 -11.13
CA ILE A 23 -0.37 -5.17 -11.72
C ILE A 23 -0.83 -5.75 -13.07
N GLY A 24 -2.11 -6.13 -13.15
CA GLY A 24 -2.74 -6.57 -14.41
C GLY A 24 -2.31 -7.96 -14.92
N THR A 25 -1.49 -8.69 -14.16
CA THR A 25 -0.98 -10.03 -14.53
C THR A 25 -1.84 -11.18 -14.03
N GLY A 26 -2.79 -10.91 -13.12
CA GLY A 26 -3.57 -11.94 -12.42
C GLY A 26 -2.84 -12.55 -11.22
N ASP A 27 -1.52 -12.31 -11.12
CA ASP A 27 -0.69 -12.70 -10.00
C ASP A 27 -0.77 -11.64 -8.90
N THR A 28 -1.13 -12.04 -7.68
CA THR A 28 -1.31 -11.10 -6.56
C THR A 28 -0.08 -11.17 -5.67
N CYS A 29 0.50 -10.02 -5.32
CA CYS A 29 1.54 -9.98 -4.30
C CYS A 29 0.93 -10.40 -2.96
N GLU A 30 1.50 -11.46 -2.38
CA GLU A 30 1.13 -11.95 -1.05
C GLU A 30 1.20 -10.82 -0.02
N SER A 31 0.20 -10.74 0.85
CA SER A 31 0.09 -9.68 1.87
C SER A 31 1.35 -9.57 2.74
N THR A 32 1.92 -10.73 3.10
CA THR A 32 3.15 -10.84 3.90
C THR A 32 4.38 -10.32 3.16
N GLU A 33 4.46 -10.50 1.84
CA GLU A 33 5.56 -9.98 1.02
C GLU A 33 5.41 -8.46 0.83
N ALA A 34 4.19 -7.98 0.60
CA ALA A 34 3.91 -6.55 0.60
C ALA A 34 4.31 -5.88 1.93
N ASN A 35 3.96 -6.50 3.06
CA ASN A 35 4.35 -6.04 4.39
C ASN A 35 5.88 -6.00 4.57
N ARG A 36 6.58 -7.06 4.13
CA ARG A 36 8.04 -7.14 4.21
C ARG A 36 8.71 -6.00 3.43
N ILE A 37 8.26 -5.73 2.21
CA ILE A 37 8.81 -4.64 1.39
C ILE A 37 8.46 -3.27 1.97
N ILE A 38 7.22 -3.08 2.44
CA ILE A 38 6.81 -1.81 3.07
C ILE A 38 7.62 -1.53 4.33
N ARG A 39 7.94 -2.55 5.15
CA ARG A 39 8.88 -2.41 6.27
C ARG A 39 10.26 -1.94 5.81
N VAL A 40 10.81 -2.55 4.75
CA VAL A 40 12.09 -2.12 4.17
C VAL A 40 12.02 -0.66 3.69
N ILE A 41 10.91 -0.22 3.10
CA ILE A 41 10.70 1.19 2.74
C ILE A 41 10.70 2.06 4.00
N ARG A 42 9.92 1.70 5.03
CA ARG A 42 9.83 2.42 6.31
C ARG A 42 11.22 2.56 6.96
N ASP A 43 12.05 1.52 6.91
CA ASP A 43 13.40 1.51 7.45
C ASP A 43 14.34 2.53 6.79
N GLN A 44 14.06 2.92 5.54
CA GLN A 44 14.84 3.91 4.79
C GLN A 44 14.40 5.36 5.01
N LEU A 45 13.29 5.60 5.72
CA LEU A 45 12.76 6.94 6.02
C LEU A 45 13.36 7.50 7.31
N SER A 46 13.47 8.83 7.41
CA SER A 46 13.83 9.48 8.67
C SER A 46 12.62 9.61 9.60
N ASN A 47 11.42 9.81 9.04
CA ASN A 47 10.17 9.74 9.77
C ASN A 47 9.50 8.35 9.59
N LYS A 48 9.40 7.57 10.68
CA LYS A 48 8.79 6.24 10.65
C LYS A 48 7.25 6.27 10.64
N ASN A 49 6.64 7.43 10.89
CA ASN A 49 5.19 7.62 10.93
C ASN A 49 4.59 8.00 9.56
N VAL A 50 5.40 8.04 8.50
CA VAL A 50 4.89 8.22 7.13
C VAL A 50 3.91 7.11 6.82
N THR A 51 2.74 7.47 6.30
CA THR A 51 1.75 6.52 5.78
C THR A 51 2.32 5.82 4.54
N ILE A 52 2.40 4.50 4.58
CA ILE A 52 2.81 3.67 3.45
C ILE A 52 1.64 2.77 3.04
N GLN A 53 1.12 3.01 1.85
CA GLN A 53 0.01 2.30 1.24
C GLN A 53 0.50 1.16 0.35
N TYR A 54 -0.28 0.10 0.26
CA TYR A 54 -0.13 -0.91 -0.77
C TYR A 54 -0.92 -0.52 -2.03
N GLY A 55 -0.27 -0.51 -3.20
CA GLY A 55 -0.86 -0.13 -4.48
C GLY A 55 -0.95 -1.27 -5.50
N GLY A 56 -0.85 -2.53 -5.06
CA GLY A 56 -1.04 -3.67 -5.96
C GLY A 56 -2.53 -3.99 -6.20
N SER A 57 -2.83 -5.27 -6.48
CA SER A 57 -4.19 -5.75 -6.78
C SER A 57 -5.08 -5.79 -5.54
N VAL A 58 -5.64 -4.64 -5.15
CA VAL A 58 -6.56 -4.49 -4.01
C VAL A 58 -8.01 -4.74 -4.44
N LYS A 59 -8.71 -5.61 -3.71
CA LYS A 59 -10.07 -6.06 -3.98
C LYS A 59 -10.88 -6.23 -2.68
N PRO A 60 -12.21 -6.24 -2.75
CA PRO A 60 -13.07 -6.50 -1.59
C PRO A 60 -12.77 -7.78 -0.81
N ASN A 61 -12.26 -8.81 -1.47
CA ASN A 61 -12.02 -10.12 -0.87
C ASN A 61 -10.63 -10.30 -0.25
N ASN A 62 -9.70 -9.37 -0.47
CA ASN A 62 -8.34 -9.45 0.08
C ASN A 62 -7.95 -8.25 0.95
N ILE A 63 -8.79 -7.21 1.01
CA ILE A 63 -8.46 -5.98 1.75
C ILE A 63 -8.25 -6.23 3.24
N ASP A 64 -9.04 -7.10 3.88
CA ASP A 64 -8.92 -7.38 5.32
C ASP A 64 -7.54 -8.00 5.63
N GLU A 65 -7.08 -8.92 4.79
CA GLU A 65 -5.76 -9.57 4.93
C GLU A 65 -4.59 -8.58 4.71
N ILE A 66 -4.74 -7.68 3.74
CA ILE A 66 -3.76 -6.62 3.44
C ILE A 66 -3.69 -5.63 4.62
N MET A 67 -4.83 -5.18 5.12
CA MET A 67 -4.91 -4.20 6.21
C MET A 67 -4.58 -4.79 7.58
N ALA A 68 -4.61 -6.12 7.74
CA ALA A 68 -4.14 -6.80 8.93
C ALA A 68 -2.60 -6.81 9.07
N GLN A 69 -1.86 -6.42 8.03
CA GLN A 69 -0.40 -6.40 8.05
C GLN A 69 0.14 -5.24 8.89
N SER A 70 1.19 -5.50 9.66
CA SER A 70 1.72 -4.59 10.68
C SER A 70 2.23 -3.24 10.18
N ASP A 71 2.74 -3.20 8.94
CA ASP A 71 3.39 -2.03 8.38
C ASP A 71 2.58 -1.40 7.23
N ILE A 72 1.43 -1.96 6.86
CA ILE A 72 0.57 -1.44 5.78
C ILE A 72 -0.45 -0.47 6.38
N ASP A 73 -0.38 0.80 6.00
CA ASP A 73 -1.20 1.86 6.59
C ASP A 73 -2.45 2.21 5.74
N GLY A 74 -2.61 1.56 4.59
CA GLY A 74 -3.72 1.82 3.67
C GLY A 74 -3.52 1.22 2.30
N ALA A 75 -4.39 1.59 1.37
CA ALA A 75 -4.39 1.11 0.00
C ALA A 75 -4.52 2.25 -1.02
N LEU A 76 -3.76 2.17 -2.11
CA LEU A 76 -3.98 2.93 -3.32
C LEU A 76 -4.71 2.04 -4.32
N VAL A 77 -6.01 2.31 -4.53
CA VAL A 77 -6.91 1.36 -5.20
C VAL A 77 -7.11 1.77 -6.66
N GLY A 78 -6.73 0.88 -7.59
CA GLY A 78 -6.98 1.03 -9.02
C GLY A 78 -8.43 0.72 -9.41
N GLY A 79 -8.63 -0.24 -10.33
CA GLY A 79 -9.94 -0.51 -10.94
C GLY A 79 -11.10 -0.79 -9.98
N ALA A 80 -10.84 -1.39 -8.82
CA ALA A 80 -11.88 -1.64 -7.80
C ALA A 80 -12.47 -0.36 -7.19
N SER A 81 -11.79 0.80 -7.35
CA SER A 81 -12.30 2.10 -6.91
C SER A 81 -13.39 2.68 -7.81
N LEU A 82 -13.50 2.20 -9.06
CA LEU A 82 -14.46 2.70 -10.04
C LEU A 82 -15.89 2.16 -9.83
N ASP A 83 -16.03 1.13 -8.99
CA ASP A 83 -17.31 0.59 -8.56
C ASP A 83 -17.57 1.04 -7.11
N PRO A 84 -18.66 1.79 -6.84
CA PRO A 84 -18.91 2.36 -5.52
C PRO A 84 -19.16 1.30 -4.44
N VAL A 85 -19.72 0.14 -4.79
CA VAL A 85 -19.98 -0.95 -3.84
C VAL A 85 -18.65 -1.60 -3.45
N ASN A 86 -17.80 -1.89 -4.43
CA ASN A 86 -16.48 -2.45 -4.18
C ASN A 86 -15.60 -1.48 -3.39
N PHE A 87 -15.57 -0.21 -3.78
CA PHE A 87 -14.76 0.79 -3.09
C PHE A 87 -15.26 1.02 -1.65
N ALA A 88 -16.57 1.07 -1.43
CA ALA A 88 -17.13 1.15 -0.08
C ALA A 88 -16.75 -0.06 0.78
N ARG A 89 -16.74 -1.28 0.21
CA ARG A 89 -16.27 -2.47 0.93
C ARG A 89 -14.78 -2.42 1.27
N ILE A 90 -13.95 -1.82 0.42
CA ILE A 90 -12.52 -1.62 0.68
C ILE A 90 -12.31 -0.60 1.79
N ILE A 91 -13.06 0.51 1.78
CA ILE A 91 -13.02 1.52 2.84
C ILE A 91 -13.44 0.94 4.20
N ASN A 92 -14.45 0.07 4.20
CA ASN A 92 -14.98 -0.59 5.40
C ASN A 92 -14.37 -2.00 5.59
N TYR A 93 -13.05 -2.13 5.47
CA TYR A 93 -12.34 -3.37 5.82
C TYR A 93 -12.54 -3.74 7.29
N GLN A 94 -12.37 -5.03 7.61
CA GLN A 94 -12.65 -5.61 8.93
C GLN A 94 -11.43 -6.28 9.56
#